data_AF-A0AB36GU69-F1
#
_entry.id   AF-A0AB36GU69-F1
#
_cell.length_a   1.000
_cell.length_b   1.000
_cell.length_c   1.000
_cell.angle_alpha   90.00
_cell.angle_beta   90.00
_cell.angle_gamma   90.00
#
_symmetry.space_group_name_H-M   'P 1'
#
loop_
_entity.id
_entity.type
_entity.pdbx_description
1 polymer ?
#
loop_
_entity_poly.entity_id
_entity_poly.type
_entity_poly.pdbx_seq_one_letter_code
_entity_poly.pdbx_strand_id
1 'polypeptide(L)'
;MFVGHTRFSLFVPDSASWRASNEESGFSEDEYRDYLYDDARLSLRTDIFLNHTVPTLAKAAEGFDVKHVVSFSESLPQKFKAQLQQAADSFDIVHLDELPDGDSGWTAVRRYVQEIGFKGTFGRYRLDDDDVLSAHYFQTTAPYIKPEFEGMLVSMPLGIEAVYVDGQFFHLREAHTPMNSMGLMSICAVKEDGTVVEPQSGPHDKSDRYAPVILDASQVGYLRAIHAGQDNAMRHDPGVVMARLMENMAAFPPFTDVAALEAGFPTVAKQMQSTSTPLNIDDTVGSGQHYLLQPASGDVSFIIHGESNDELDNELLVSLWIEDSRGRRVPSYKTVEGFAASNNPSIGHFAYVPTESGTFRTLVSLHLEHGYVLRGFRILAQSERAEGVRVAKIIVQQQGGKARFVSQENWNSARSQGVRGLVDQAIDSVYQNRTSIVANVRSVLGEDRANKVIARLDQLNKKMRN
;
A
#
# COMPACT_ATOMS: atom_id res chain seq x y z
N MET A 1 -3.14 -8.48 29.68
CA MET A 1 -3.62 -7.13 29.35
C MET A 1 -2.72 -6.50 28.30
N PHE A 2 -3.32 -5.85 27.31
CA PHE A 2 -2.67 -4.95 26.37
C PHE A 2 -3.25 -3.55 26.54
N VAL A 3 -2.39 -2.53 26.50
CA VAL A 3 -2.81 -1.13 26.50
C VAL A 3 -2.14 -0.40 25.33
N GLY A 4 -2.97 -0.01 24.37
CA GLY A 4 -2.56 0.74 23.19
C GLY A 4 -2.63 2.24 23.40
N HIS A 5 -1.90 2.98 22.59
CA HIS A 5 -2.01 4.44 22.50
C HIS A 5 -1.98 4.92 21.06
N THR A 6 -2.99 5.71 20.71
CA THR A 6 -3.00 6.56 19.52
C THR A 6 -3.09 8.02 19.94
N ARG A 7 -2.25 8.85 19.32
CA ARG A 7 -2.33 10.31 19.42
C ARG A 7 -3.08 10.82 18.20
N PHE A 8 -4.39 10.94 18.33
CA PHE A 8 -5.27 11.28 17.23
C PHE A 8 -5.15 12.77 16.92
N SER A 9 -4.30 13.11 15.95
CA SER A 9 -4.01 14.48 15.51
C SER A 9 -3.92 15.48 16.69
N LEU A 10 -3.14 15.10 17.70
CA LEU A 10 -2.93 15.84 18.94
C LEU A 10 -2.16 17.14 18.65
N PHE A 11 -2.63 18.26 19.18
CA PHE A 11 -2.00 19.57 19.03
C PHE A 11 -0.90 19.77 20.07
N VAL A 12 0.35 19.67 19.63
CA VAL A 12 1.55 19.89 20.46
C VAL A 12 2.52 20.82 19.72
N PRO A 13 2.42 22.14 19.94
CA PRO A 13 3.41 23.07 19.40
C PRO A 13 4.82 22.75 19.95
N ASP A 14 5.85 23.10 19.18
CA ASP A 14 7.27 22.95 19.52
C ASP A 14 7.73 21.51 19.82
N SER A 15 6.98 20.49 19.38
CA SER A 15 7.38 19.10 19.58
C SER A 15 8.64 18.77 18.78
N ALA A 16 9.71 18.39 19.49
CA ALA A 16 10.96 17.91 18.88
C ALA A 16 10.79 16.62 18.07
N SER A 17 9.67 15.90 18.26
CA SER A 17 9.39 14.63 17.58
C SER A 17 8.55 14.79 16.31
N TRP A 18 7.89 15.93 16.13
CA TRP A 18 6.93 16.14 15.05
C TRP A 18 7.36 17.30 14.16
N ARG A 19 7.45 17.01 12.87
CA ARG A 19 7.97 17.97 11.88
C ARG A 19 7.04 19.12 11.61
N ALA A 20 5.73 18.94 11.79
CA ALA A 20 4.76 20.01 11.58
C ALA A 20 4.75 21.03 12.72
N SER A 21 5.26 20.67 13.89
CA SER A 21 5.28 21.52 15.07
C SER A 21 6.68 21.98 15.46
N ASN A 22 7.74 21.46 14.85
CA ASN A 22 9.11 21.84 15.24
C ASN A 22 9.50 23.18 14.62
N GLU A 23 10.50 23.85 15.20
CA GLU A 23 10.99 25.16 14.71
C GLU A 23 11.45 25.12 13.24
N GLU A 24 11.87 23.95 12.75
CA GLU A 24 12.30 23.75 11.35
C GLU A 24 11.13 23.80 10.35
N SER A 25 9.88 23.63 10.80
CA SER A 25 8.68 23.76 9.96
C SER A 25 8.48 25.18 9.44
N GLY A 26 8.92 26.18 10.21
CA GLY A 26 8.64 27.59 9.96
C GLY A 26 7.18 28.01 10.22
N PHE A 27 6.32 27.13 10.73
CA PHE A 27 4.95 27.49 11.10
C PHE A 27 4.91 28.28 12.40
N SER A 28 4.07 29.32 12.44
CA SER A 28 3.52 29.84 13.69
C SER A 28 2.57 28.81 14.34
N GLU A 29 2.25 29.00 15.62
CA GLU A 29 1.32 28.13 16.33
C GLU A 29 -0.06 28.03 15.64
N ASP A 30 -0.59 29.15 15.16
CA ASP A 30 -1.87 29.20 14.43
C ASP A 30 -1.79 28.48 13.08
N GLU A 31 -0.69 28.65 12.33
CA GLU A 31 -0.48 27.96 11.05
C GLU A 31 -0.34 26.44 11.24
N TYR A 32 0.33 26.00 12.31
CA TYR A 32 0.39 24.58 12.66
C TYR A 32 -0.99 24.04 13.00
N ARG A 33 -1.79 24.79 13.77
CA ARG A 33 -3.17 24.42 14.12
C ARG A 33 -4.04 24.28 12.87
N ASP A 34 -3.98 25.26 11.97
CA ASP A 34 -4.72 25.26 10.70
C ASP A 34 -4.29 24.10 9.80
N TYR A 35 -3.00 23.79 9.72
CA TYR A 35 -2.49 22.61 9.01
C TYR A 35 -2.95 21.29 9.65
N LEU A 36 -2.83 21.18 10.97
CA LEU A 36 -3.16 19.96 11.72
C LEU A 36 -4.64 19.61 11.57
N TYR A 37 -5.50 20.62 11.63
CA TYR A 37 -6.96 20.52 11.58
C TYR A 37 -7.57 20.85 10.21
N ASP A 38 -6.76 20.93 9.16
CA ASP A 38 -7.27 20.99 7.79
C ASP A 38 -8.28 19.85 7.55
N ASP A 39 -9.48 20.19 7.09
CA ASP A 39 -10.59 19.22 7.04
C ASP A 39 -10.29 18.08 6.07
N ALA A 40 -9.54 18.32 4.99
CA ALA A 40 -9.18 17.26 4.04
C ALA A 40 -8.13 16.32 4.65
N ARG A 41 -7.08 16.85 5.29
CA ARG A 41 -6.08 16.06 6.02
C ARG A 41 -6.73 15.24 7.12
N LEU A 42 -7.48 15.88 8.01
CA LEU A 42 -8.04 15.23 9.19
C LEU A 42 -9.19 14.29 8.84
N SER A 43 -10.04 14.60 7.85
CA SER A 43 -11.07 13.66 7.40
C SER A 43 -10.47 12.40 6.81
N LEU A 44 -9.35 12.49 6.08
CA LEU A 44 -8.65 11.31 5.56
C LEU A 44 -8.14 10.41 6.70
N ARG A 45 -7.44 10.98 7.69
CA ARG A 45 -6.92 10.19 8.83
C ARG A 45 -8.06 9.63 9.68
N THR A 46 -9.12 10.42 9.86
CA THR A 46 -10.34 9.97 10.55
C THR A 46 -10.99 8.79 9.83
N ASP A 47 -11.04 8.80 8.49
CA ASP A 47 -11.58 7.68 7.72
C ASP A 47 -10.77 6.40 7.97
N ILE A 48 -9.44 6.47 7.83
CA ILE A 48 -8.56 5.33 8.10
C ILE A 48 -8.77 4.84 9.53
N PHE A 49 -8.68 5.74 10.51
CA PHE A 49 -8.78 5.37 11.92
C PHE A 49 -10.13 4.71 12.26
N LEU A 50 -11.24 5.32 11.85
CA LEU A 50 -12.57 4.88 12.26
C LEU A 50 -13.14 3.74 11.43
N ASN A 51 -12.80 3.66 10.14
CA ASN A 51 -13.33 2.63 9.25
C ASN A 51 -12.41 1.42 9.11
N HIS A 52 -11.11 1.58 9.40
CA HIS A 52 -10.12 0.51 9.24
C HIS A 52 -9.40 0.17 10.55
N THR A 53 -8.79 1.14 11.23
CA THR A 53 -7.98 0.88 12.42
C THR A 53 -8.81 0.35 13.58
N VAL A 54 -9.78 1.12 14.07
CA VAL A 54 -10.59 0.77 15.25
C VAL A 54 -11.35 -0.55 15.05
N PRO A 55 -12.08 -0.79 13.95
CA PRO A 55 -12.84 -2.03 13.80
C PRO A 55 -11.93 -3.25 13.63
N THR A 56 -10.76 -3.11 12.99
CA THR A 56 -9.80 -4.23 12.87
C THR A 56 -9.15 -4.51 14.22
N LEU A 57 -8.80 -3.48 14.99
CA LEU A 57 -8.25 -3.61 16.32
C LEU A 57 -9.25 -4.26 17.30
N ALA A 58 -10.53 -3.89 17.20
CA ALA A 58 -11.60 -4.49 17.99
C ALA A 58 -11.76 -5.99 17.69
N LYS A 59 -11.69 -6.38 16.40
CA LYS A 59 -11.67 -7.79 16.01
C LYS A 59 -10.43 -8.50 16.54
N ALA A 60 -9.25 -7.87 16.43
CA ALA A 60 -8.01 -8.44 16.95
C ALA A 60 -8.09 -8.72 18.46
N ALA A 61 -8.80 -7.85 19.20
CA ALA A 61 -8.93 -7.92 20.64
C ALA A 61 -9.88 -9.03 21.13
N GLU A 62 -10.62 -9.71 20.24
CA GLU A 62 -11.49 -10.82 20.61
C GLU A 62 -10.71 -11.91 21.36
N GLY A 63 -11.10 -12.17 22.62
CA GLY A 63 -10.42 -13.14 23.48
C GLY A 63 -9.21 -12.60 24.26
N PHE A 64 -8.92 -11.30 24.15
CA PHE A 64 -7.83 -10.62 24.87
C PHE A 64 -8.36 -9.45 25.71
N ASP A 65 -7.72 -9.22 26.84
CA ASP A 65 -7.94 -8.00 27.64
C ASP A 65 -7.15 -6.84 27.02
N VAL A 66 -7.85 -5.98 26.27
CA VAL A 66 -7.28 -4.88 25.51
C VAL A 66 -8.00 -3.58 25.85
N LYS A 67 -7.22 -2.54 26.16
CA LYS A 67 -7.69 -1.15 26.05
C LYS A 67 -6.84 -0.39 25.05
N HIS A 68 -7.45 0.52 24.32
CA HIS A 68 -6.79 1.38 23.36
C HIS A 68 -7.12 2.83 23.70
N VAL A 69 -6.14 3.54 24.25
CA VAL A 69 -6.28 4.93 24.65
C VAL A 69 -6.10 5.82 23.42
N VAL A 70 -7.09 6.67 23.15
CA VAL A 70 -7.08 7.62 22.05
C VAL A 70 -7.00 9.01 22.65
N SER A 71 -5.80 9.58 22.63
CA SER A 71 -5.57 10.94 23.12
C SER A 71 -5.81 11.95 22.01
N PHE A 72 -6.56 13.01 22.30
CA PHE A 72 -6.82 14.14 21.41
C PHE A 72 -6.89 15.45 22.19
N SER A 73 -6.61 16.56 21.53
CA SER A 73 -6.58 17.88 22.18
C SER A 73 -7.97 18.48 22.34
N GLU A 74 -8.16 19.31 23.36
CA GLU A 74 -9.40 20.05 23.59
C GLU A 74 -9.76 21.00 22.42
N SER A 75 -8.78 21.41 21.61
CA SER A 75 -9.01 22.19 20.40
C SER A 75 -9.44 21.37 19.17
N LEU A 76 -9.50 20.03 19.25
CA LEU A 76 -9.95 19.18 18.14
C LEU A 76 -11.35 19.62 17.65
N PRO A 77 -11.59 19.79 16.34
CA PRO A 77 -12.89 20.25 15.86
C PRO A 77 -14.02 19.31 16.28
N GLN A 78 -15.16 19.89 16.67
CA GLN A 78 -16.28 19.16 17.28
C GLN A 78 -16.82 18.01 16.40
N LYS A 79 -16.77 18.16 15.07
CA LYS A 79 -17.11 17.10 14.10
C LYS A 79 -16.34 15.82 14.39
N PHE A 80 -15.03 15.92 14.58
CA PHE A 80 -14.16 14.76 14.81
C PHE A 80 -14.28 14.22 16.24
N LYS A 81 -14.43 15.10 17.25
CA LYS A 81 -14.74 14.66 18.62
C LYS A 81 -16.01 13.81 18.68
N ALA A 82 -17.07 14.23 17.99
CA ALA A 82 -18.33 13.48 17.93
C ALA A 82 -18.15 12.10 17.26
N GLN A 83 -17.32 12.02 16.21
CA GLN A 83 -17.00 10.76 15.55
C GLN A 83 -16.16 9.82 16.45
N LEU A 84 -15.19 10.35 17.19
CA LEU A 84 -14.43 9.59 18.19
C LEU A 84 -15.35 9.05 19.30
N GLN A 85 -16.28 9.88 19.80
CA GLN A 85 -17.26 9.46 20.80
C GLN A 85 -18.14 8.32 20.27
N GLN A 86 -18.64 8.44 19.04
CA GLN A 86 -19.43 7.38 18.42
C GLN A 86 -18.65 6.06 18.31
N ALA A 87 -17.35 6.12 18.00
CA ALA A 87 -16.50 4.94 17.96
C ALA A 87 -16.29 4.35 19.36
N ALA A 88 -16.08 5.18 20.38
CA ALA A 88 -15.98 4.73 21.77
C ALA A 88 -17.26 4.07 22.28
N ASP A 89 -18.42 4.58 21.88
CA ASP A 89 -19.72 3.99 22.21
C ASP A 89 -19.97 2.66 21.47
N SER A 90 -19.30 2.45 20.33
CA SER A 90 -19.46 1.25 19.49
C SER A 90 -18.45 0.14 19.78
N PHE A 91 -17.28 0.49 20.34
CA PHE A 91 -16.16 -0.41 20.54
C PHE A 91 -15.59 -0.26 21.96
N ASP A 92 -15.88 -1.23 22.83
CA ASP A 92 -15.48 -1.23 24.25
C ASP A 92 -13.97 -1.09 24.48
N ILE A 93 -13.15 -1.46 23.49
CA ILE A 93 -11.70 -1.33 23.56
C ILE A 93 -11.24 0.14 23.56
N VAL A 94 -12.03 1.06 23.01
CA VAL A 94 -11.63 2.47 22.86
C VAL A 94 -11.79 3.19 24.20
N HIS A 95 -10.79 3.97 24.58
CA HIS A 95 -10.81 4.84 25.75
C HIS A 95 -10.39 6.24 25.32
N LEU A 96 -11.32 7.19 25.38
CA LEU A 96 -11.06 8.57 25.00
C LEU A 96 -10.32 9.30 26.13
N ASP A 97 -9.27 10.02 25.75
CA ASP A 97 -8.42 10.80 26.66
C ASP A 97 -8.27 12.21 26.08
N GLU A 98 -9.21 13.09 26.43
CA GLU A 98 -9.16 14.50 26.05
C GLU A 98 -8.09 15.22 26.88
N LEU A 99 -7.17 15.91 26.22
CA LEU A 99 -6.03 16.56 26.82
C LEU A 99 -6.02 18.07 26.53
N PRO A 100 -5.46 18.91 27.43
CA PRO A 100 -5.19 20.31 27.12
C PRO A 100 -4.28 20.46 25.89
N ASP A 101 -4.44 21.57 25.17
CA ASP A 101 -3.51 21.94 24.09
C ASP A 101 -2.06 21.97 24.60
N GLY A 102 -1.12 21.38 23.84
CA GLY A 102 0.29 21.27 24.22
C GLY A 102 0.66 20.02 25.02
N ASP A 103 -0.30 19.26 25.56
CA ASP A 103 0.01 17.95 26.14
C ASP A 103 0.27 16.94 25.02
N SER A 104 1.35 16.18 25.18
CA SER A 104 1.83 15.17 24.24
C SER A 104 1.19 13.78 24.39
N GLY A 105 0.45 13.56 25.48
CA GLY A 105 -0.15 12.27 25.82
C GLY A 105 0.88 11.18 26.15
N TRP A 106 2.18 11.49 26.31
CA TRP A 106 3.23 10.49 26.58
C TRP A 106 2.93 9.60 27.80
N THR A 107 2.16 10.10 28.77
CA THR A 107 1.81 9.40 30.01
C THR A 107 0.46 8.67 29.96
N ALA A 108 -0.28 8.73 28.86
CA ALA A 108 -1.67 8.25 28.76
C ALA A 108 -1.84 6.79 29.21
N VAL A 109 -1.00 5.88 28.68
CA VAL A 109 -1.02 4.46 29.08
C VAL A 109 -0.71 4.29 30.57
N ARG A 110 0.28 5.03 31.08
CA ARG A 110 0.65 4.95 32.49
C ARG A 110 -0.49 5.43 33.39
N ARG A 111 -1.16 6.53 33.04
CA ARG A 111 -2.34 7.03 33.75
C ARG A 111 -3.44 5.97 33.79
N TYR A 112 -3.80 5.38 32.64
CA TYR A 112 -4.82 4.34 32.56
C TYR A 112 -4.48 3.12 33.43
N VAL A 113 -3.26 2.58 33.31
CA VAL A 113 -2.80 1.41 34.08
C VAL A 113 -2.83 1.67 35.60
N GLN A 114 -2.46 2.90 36.02
CA GLN A 114 -2.52 3.32 37.42
C GLN A 114 -3.96 3.49 37.92
N GLU A 115 -4.84 4.08 37.10
CA GLU A 115 -6.25 4.31 37.41
C GLU A 115 -6.98 2.99 37.71
N ILE A 116 -6.76 1.96 36.90
CA ILE A 116 -7.35 0.63 37.11
C ILE A 116 -6.63 -0.19 38.19
N GLY A 117 -5.56 0.34 38.78
CA GLY A 117 -4.78 -0.34 39.82
C GLY A 117 -4.10 -1.63 39.35
N PHE A 118 -3.76 -1.74 38.07
CA PHE A 118 -3.22 -2.99 37.51
C PHE A 118 -1.84 -3.34 38.10
N LYS A 119 -1.64 -4.64 38.36
CA LYS A 119 -0.39 -5.26 38.84
C LYS A 119 -0.03 -6.43 37.94
N GLY A 120 1.27 -6.59 37.67
CA GLY A 120 1.81 -7.65 36.81
C GLY A 120 2.36 -7.14 35.47
N THR A 121 2.65 -8.07 34.56
CA THR A 121 3.21 -7.80 33.23
C THR A 121 2.10 -7.47 32.23
N PHE A 122 2.31 -6.48 31.37
CA PHE A 122 1.38 -6.07 30.32
C PHE A 122 2.12 -5.60 29.07
N GLY A 123 1.44 -5.64 27.93
CA GLY A 123 1.95 -5.09 26.67
C GLY A 123 1.49 -3.65 26.49
N ARG A 124 2.43 -2.70 26.31
CA ARG A 124 2.14 -1.33 25.87
C ARG A 124 2.50 -1.21 24.40
N TYR A 125 1.54 -0.93 23.52
CA TYR A 125 1.79 -0.73 22.10
C TYR A 125 1.41 0.68 21.65
N ARG A 126 2.04 1.16 20.58
CA ARG A 126 1.69 2.43 19.94
C ARG A 126 1.09 2.19 18.56
N LEU A 127 0.22 3.09 18.13
CA LEU A 127 -0.37 3.05 16.80
C LEU A 127 -0.69 4.48 16.36
N ASP A 128 -0.29 4.86 15.16
CA ASP A 128 -0.63 6.18 14.62
C ASP A 128 -2.05 6.11 14.00
N ASP A 129 -2.75 7.25 13.90
CA ASP A 129 -4.15 7.36 13.44
C ASP A 129 -4.35 7.11 11.94
N ASP A 130 -3.26 6.89 11.19
CA ASP A 130 -3.24 6.50 9.77
C ASP A 130 -2.69 5.08 9.52
N ASP A 131 -2.50 4.29 10.59
CA ASP A 131 -1.98 2.92 10.51
C ASP A 131 -3.01 1.89 11.00
N VAL A 132 -2.93 0.66 10.47
CA VAL A 132 -3.82 -0.45 10.85
C VAL A 132 -2.99 -1.62 11.36
N LEU A 133 -3.32 -2.15 12.54
CA LEU A 133 -2.75 -3.41 13.03
C LEU A 133 -3.54 -4.60 12.50
N SER A 134 -2.84 -5.69 12.25
CA SER A 134 -3.44 -6.95 11.82
C SER A 134 -4.40 -7.51 12.86
N ALA A 135 -5.46 -8.17 12.40
CA ALA A 135 -6.39 -8.94 13.24
C ALA A 135 -5.69 -10.07 14.03
N HIS A 136 -4.47 -10.46 13.63
CA HIS A 136 -3.65 -11.44 14.36
C HIS A 136 -2.72 -10.81 15.41
N TYR A 137 -2.65 -9.48 15.50
CA TYR A 137 -1.63 -8.79 16.29
C TYR A 137 -1.55 -9.26 17.75
N PHE A 138 -2.67 -9.31 18.47
CA PHE A 138 -2.69 -9.75 19.88
C PHE A 138 -2.45 -11.24 20.02
N GLN A 139 -2.95 -12.05 19.09
CA GLN A 139 -2.67 -13.49 19.06
C GLN A 139 -1.18 -13.78 18.91
N THR A 140 -0.50 -13.08 18.00
CA THR A 140 0.93 -13.25 17.75
C THR A 140 1.77 -12.73 18.92
N THR A 141 1.38 -11.62 19.53
CA THR A 141 2.22 -10.94 20.55
C THR A 141 1.94 -11.37 21.99
N ALA A 142 0.78 -11.95 22.30
CA ALA A 142 0.42 -12.43 23.64
C ALA A 142 1.44 -13.37 24.30
N PRO A 143 2.07 -14.32 23.57
CA PRO A 143 3.07 -15.22 24.16
C PRO A 143 4.27 -14.52 24.79
N TYR A 144 4.52 -13.26 24.45
CA TYR A 144 5.62 -12.45 24.97
C TYR A 144 5.26 -11.62 26.20
N ILE A 145 3.98 -11.51 26.59
CA ILE A 145 3.60 -10.80 27.82
C ILE A 145 3.84 -11.73 29.02
N LYS A 146 5.11 -11.83 29.45
CA LYS A 146 5.55 -12.66 30.57
C LYS A 146 6.68 -12.00 31.36
N PRO A 147 6.85 -12.32 32.65
CA PRO A 147 7.90 -11.75 33.50
C PRO A 147 9.31 -11.86 32.91
N GLU A 148 9.63 -12.93 32.19
CA GLU A 148 10.96 -13.17 31.61
C GLU A 148 11.31 -12.21 30.46
N PHE A 149 10.32 -11.50 29.92
CA PHE A 149 10.49 -10.56 28.82
C PHE A 149 10.25 -9.09 29.22
N GLU A 150 10.06 -8.81 30.51
CA GLU A 150 9.91 -7.44 31.01
C GLU A 150 11.10 -6.56 30.63
N GLY A 151 10.81 -5.35 30.14
CA GLY A 151 11.84 -4.42 29.67
C GLY A 151 12.33 -4.69 28.24
N MET A 152 11.75 -5.65 27.53
CA MET A 152 12.00 -5.88 26.10
C MET A 152 10.95 -5.21 25.22
N LEU A 153 11.24 -5.15 23.91
CA LEU A 153 10.26 -4.79 22.88
C LEU A 153 9.93 -5.99 21.98
N VAL A 154 8.76 -5.96 21.36
CA VAL A 154 8.33 -6.88 20.30
C VAL A 154 7.98 -6.06 19.06
N SER A 155 8.58 -6.41 17.93
CA SER A 155 8.28 -5.83 16.62
C SER A 155 7.81 -6.92 15.68
N MET A 156 6.68 -6.67 15.01
CA MET A 156 6.24 -7.44 13.85
C MET A 156 6.77 -6.73 12.59
N PRO A 157 7.87 -7.21 11.98
CA PRO A 157 8.52 -6.50 10.88
C PRO A 157 7.79 -6.65 9.55
N LEU A 158 7.06 -7.77 9.36
CA LEU A 158 6.32 -8.06 8.15
C LEU A 158 4.99 -7.30 8.15
N GLY A 159 4.73 -6.52 7.09
CA GLY A 159 3.54 -5.69 6.95
C GLY A 159 3.21 -5.40 5.49
N ILE A 160 2.22 -4.55 5.27
CA ILE A 160 1.79 -4.08 3.96
C ILE A 160 1.93 -2.57 3.90
N GLU A 161 2.58 -2.03 2.88
CA GLU A 161 2.45 -0.61 2.54
C GLU A 161 1.45 -0.48 1.38
N ALA A 162 0.49 0.43 1.50
CA ALA A 162 -0.57 0.60 0.51
C ALA A 162 -0.89 2.08 0.29
N VAL A 163 -1.04 2.49 -0.96
CA VAL A 163 -1.50 3.85 -1.30
C VAL A 163 -2.97 3.98 -0.93
N TYR A 164 -3.29 5.00 -0.15
CA TYR A 164 -4.66 5.33 0.22
C TYR A 164 -5.09 6.64 -0.47
N VAL A 165 -6.03 6.53 -1.39
CA VAL A 165 -6.56 7.64 -2.19
C VAL A 165 -8.06 7.46 -2.38
N ASP A 166 -8.80 8.57 -2.27
CA ASP A 166 -10.25 8.63 -2.51
C ASP A 166 -11.07 7.55 -1.76
N GLY A 167 -10.69 7.26 -0.51
CA GLY A 167 -11.39 6.28 0.32
C GLY A 167 -10.97 4.83 0.09
N GLN A 168 -9.86 4.58 -0.63
CA GLN A 168 -9.51 3.25 -1.10
C GLN A 168 -8.02 2.92 -1.04
N PHE A 169 -7.72 1.63 -0.83
CA PHE A 169 -6.36 1.10 -0.86
C PHE A 169 -6.00 0.53 -2.23
N PHE A 170 -4.82 0.91 -2.71
CA PHE A 170 -4.20 0.47 -3.97
C PHE A 170 -2.69 0.27 -3.79
N HIS A 171 -2.05 -0.35 -4.79
CA HIS A 171 -0.60 -0.55 -4.84
C HIS A 171 -0.02 -1.24 -3.58
N LEU A 172 -0.65 -2.32 -3.14
CA LEU A 172 -0.22 -3.06 -1.96
C LEU A 172 1.17 -3.68 -2.18
N ARG A 173 2.10 -3.44 -1.25
CA ARG A 173 3.47 -3.93 -1.23
C ARG A 173 3.77 -4.66 0.07
N GLU A 174 4.47 -5.80 -0.02
CA GLU A 174 4.91 -6.52 1.16
C GLU A 174 6.19 -5.88 1.72
N ALA A 175 6.10 -5.31 2.91
CA ALA A 175 7.20 -4.62 3.56
C ALA A 175 7.75 -5.43 4.72
N HIS A 176 9.07 -5.59 4.76
CA HIS A 176 9.78 -6.13 5.93
C HIS A 176 10.61 -5.03 6.57
N THR A 177 10.03 -4.35 7.56
CA THR A 177 10.63 -3.21 8.26
C THR A 177 10.72 -3.49 9.77
N PRO A 178 11.86 -3.99 10.27
CA PRO A 178 12.08 -4.21 11.71
C PRO A 178 12.01 -2.91 12.52
N MET A 179 11.50 -3.01 13.74
CA MET A 179 11.43 -1.90 14.70
C MET A 179 10.68 -0.67 14.15
N ASN A 180 9.74 -0.93 13.24
CA ASN A 180 8.80 0.07 12.75
C ASN A 180 7.92 0.56 13.91
N SER A 181 7.34 1.75 13.76
CA SER A 181 6.50 2.35 14.80
C SER A 181 5.15 1.66 14.97
N MET A 182 4.62 1.02 13.92
CA MET A 182 3.28 0.44 13.88
C MET A 182 3.19 -0.79 14.79
N GLY A 183 2.56 -0.64 15.96
CA GLY A 183 2.40 -1.74 16.89
C GLY A 183 3.71 -2.19 17.53
N LEU A 184 4.72 -1.32 17.63
CA LEU A 184 5.89 -1.64 18.45
C LEU A 184 5.46 -1.78 19.90
N MET A 185 5.56 -3.00 20.44
CA MET A 185 5.07 -3.32 21.78
C MET A 185 6.22 -3.31 22.78
N SER A 186 6.13 -2.48 23.82
CA SER A 186 6.92 -2.58 25.04
C SER A 186 6.32 -3.63 25.97
N ILE A 187 7.14 -4.51 26.54
CA ILE A 187 6.71 -5.41 27.60
C ILE A 187 7.01 -4.74 28.93
N CYS A 188 5.96 -4.26 29.59
CA CYS A 188 6.03 -3.47 30.80
C CYS A 188 5.55 -4.29 32.00
N ALA A 189 5.89 -3.85 33.22
CA ALA A 189 5.30 -4.43 34.42
C ALA A 189 5.07 -3.38 35.52
N VAL A 190 4.02 -3.58 36.31
CA VAL A 190 3.78 -2.85 37.55
C VAL A 190 3.96 -3.83 38.71
N LYS A 191 4.97 -3.59 39.55
CA LYS A 191 5.27 -4.40 40.73
C LYS A 191 4.30 -4.10 41.88
N GLU A 192 4.28 -4.99 42.86
CA GLU A 192 3.43 -4.86 44.05
C GLU A 192 3.64 -3.52 44.78
N ASP A 193 4.90 -3.10 44.91
CA ASP A 193 5.30 -1.83 45.51
C ASP A 193 5.01 -0.58 44.66
N GLY A 194 4.47 -0.76 43.45
CA GLY A 194 4.17 0.31 42.49
C GLY A 194 5.31 0.67 41.55
N THR A 195 6.47 0.01 41.65
CA THR A 195 7.58 0.17 40.71
C THR A 195 7.14 -0.21 39.30
N VAL A 196 7.44 0.63 38.31
CA VAL A 196 7.17 0.37 36.90
C VAL A 196 8.45 -0.09 36.21
N VAL A 197 8.40 -1.21 35.52
CA VAL A 197 9.46 -1.71 34.63
C VAL A 197 9.02 -1.44 33.20
N GLU A 198 9.86 -0.76 32.43
CA GLU A 198 9.64 -0.49 31.01
C GLU A 198 10.97 -0.52 30.24
N PRO A 199 10.98 -0.83 28.95
CA PRO A 199 12.18 -0.73 28.13
C PRO A 199 12.71 0.71 28.12
N GLN A 200 14.02 0.85 28.04
CA GLN A 200 14.64 2.15 27.86
C GLN A 200 14.13 2.80 26.55
N SER A 201 13.68 4.05 26.65
CA SER A 201 13.13 4.77 25.50
C SER A 201 14.24 5.25 24.55
N GLY A 202 13.91 5.25 23.25
CA GLY A 202 14.76 5.75 22.17
C GLY A 202 13.96 5.85 20.86
N PRO A 203 14.58 6.33 19.77
CA PRO A 203 13.98 6.27 18.45
C PRO A 203 13.57 4.84 18.11
N HIS A 204 12.33 4.66 17.63
CA HIS A 204 11.78 3.32 17.43
C HIS A 204 12.62 2.50 16.44
N ASP A 205 13.12 3.11 15.36
CA ASP A 205 13.98 2.50 14.34
C ASP A 205 15.36 2.05 14.84
N LYS A 206 15.69 2.34 16.11
CA LYS A 206 16.96 2.02 16.77
C LYS A 206 16.72 1.39 18.15
N SER A 207 15.55 0.80 18.37
CA SER A 207 15.14 0.26 19.67
C SER A 207 16.15 -0.75 20.22
N ASP A 208 16.77 -1.55 19.35
CA ASP A 208 17.81 -2.53 19.66
C ASP A 208 19.06 -1.95 20.34
N ARG A 209 19.29 -0.64 20.22
CA ARG A 209 20.40 0.06 20.88
C ARG A 209 20.09 0.46 22.33
N TYR A 210 18.82 0.40 22.73
CA TYR A 210 18.34 0.86 24.03
C TYR A 210 17.76 -0.29 24.86
N ALA A 211 17.10 -1.26 24.22
CA ALA A 211 16.56 -2.43 24.88
C ALA A 211 16.52 -3.65 23.93
N PRO A 212 16.57 -4.89 24.45
CA PRO A 212 16.43 -6.07 23.62
C PRO A 212 15.10 -6.10 22.85
N VAL A 213 15.16 -6.49 21.58
CA VAL A 213 14.00 -6.56 20.68
C VAL A 213 13.78 -7.98 20.20
N ILE A 214 12.53 -8.44 20.32
CA ILE A 214 12.02 -9.66 19.71
C ILE A 214 11.44 -9.29 18.34
N LEU A 215 11.95 -9.93 17.28
CA LEU A 215 11.38 -9.82 15.94
C LEU A 215 10.51 -11.04 15.66
N ASP A 216 9.22 -10.83 15.44
CA ASP A 216 8.28 -11.90 15.08
C ASP A 216 7.64 -11.62 13.72
N ALA A 217 8.22 -12.20 12.67
CA ALA A 217 7.77 -12.08 11.29
C ALA A 217 6.85 -13.23 10.86
N SER A 218 6.31 -14.02 11.81
CA SER A 218 5.51 -15.21 11.50
C SER A 218 4.15 -14.91 10.85
N GLN A 219 3.70 -13.65 10.92
CA GLN A 219 2.43 -13.15 10.39
C GLN A 219 2.60 -11.71 9.91
N VAL A 220 1.75 -11.28 8.98
CA VAL A 220 1.62 -9.87 8.61
C VAL A 220 1.04 -9.10 9.80
N GLY A 221 1.77 -8.10 10.31
CA GLY A 221 1.48 -7.42 11.57
C GLY A 221 0.82 -6.05 11.44
N TYR A 222 1.06 -5.35 10.33
CA TYR A 222 0.56 -3.99 10.12
C TYR A 222 0.25 -3.71 8.64
N LEU A 223 -0.63 -2.76 8.41
CA LEU A 223 -0.83 -2.10 7.13
C LEU A 223 -0.62 -0.60 7.34
N ARG A 224 0.30 -0.03 6.59
CA ARG A 224 0.61 1.39 6.58
C ARG A 224 -0.08 2.05 5.40
N ALA A 225 -0.94 3.02 5.67
CA ALA A 225 -1.55 3.83 4.62
C ALA A 225 -0.55 4.88 4.14
N ILE A 226 -0.31 4.94 2.84
CA ILE A 226 0.57 5.93 2.19
C ILE A 226 -0.33 6.97 1.54
N HIS A 227 -0.26 8.21 2.01
CA HIS A 227 -1.10 9.31 1.53
C HIS A 227 -0.38 10.65 1.64
N ALA A 228 -0.86 11.66 0.91
CA ALA A 228 -0.22 12.98 0.83
C ALA A 228 -0.19 13.76 2.16
N GLY A 229 -1.12 13.44 3.07
CA GLY A 229 -1.25 14.09 4.38
C GLY A 229 -0.35 13.55 5.50
N GLN A 230 0.60 12.66 5.21
CA GLN A 230 1.52 12.11 6.21
C GLN A 230 2.55 13.15 6.67
N ASP A 231 2.88 13.20 7.95
CA ASP A 231 3.84 14.20 8.48
C ASP A 231 5.24 14.09 7.86
N ASN A 232 5.66 12.90 7.43
CA ASN A 232 6.93 12.72 6.70
C ASN A 232 6.90 13.32 5.29
N ALA A 233 5.72 13.53 4.70
CA ALA A 233 5.55 14.20 3.41
C ALA A 233 6.07 15.65 3.43
N MET A 234 6.05 16.31 4.60
CA MET A 234 6.51 17.69 4.78
C MET A 234 7.99 17.91 4.42
N ARG A 235 8.78 16.85 4.22
CA ARG A 235 10.18 16.94 3.72
C ARG A 235 10.28 17.39 2.26
N HIS A 236 9.18 17.35 1.53
CA HIS A 236 9.17 17.40 0.08
C HIS A 236 8.11 18.38 -0.41
N ASP A 237 8.36 19.00 -1.57
CA ASP A 237 7.34 19.83 -2.21
C ASP A 237 6.06 19.01 -2.41
N PRO A 238 4.86 19.55 -2.12
CA PRO A 238 3.59 18.81 -2.24
C PRO A 238 3.40 18.12 -3.60
N GLY A 239 3.97 18.70 -4.67
CA GLY A 239 3.92 18.16 -6.02
C GLY A 239 4.79 16.91 -6.28
N VAL A 240 5.69 16.53 -5.37
CA VAL A 240 6.59 15.36 -5.52
C VAL A 240 6.51 14.35 -4.39
N VAL A 241 5.71 14.61 -3.34
CA VAL A 241 5.52 13.72 -2.18
C VAL A 241 5.12 12.32 -2.62
N MET A 242 4.03 12.20 -3.38
CA MET A 242 3.51 10.89 -3.79
C MET A 242 4.49 10.13 -4.67
N ALA A 243 5.18 10.80 -5.60
CA ALA A 243 6.19 10.18 -6.45
C ALA A 243 7.35 9.58 -5.62
N ARG A 244 7.84 10.31 -4.61
CA ARG A 244 8.89 9.80 -3.70
C ARG A 244 8.40 8.67 -2.81
N LEU A 245 7.17 8.75 -2.32
CA LEU A 245 6.56 7.66 -1.55
C LEU A 245 6.45 6.39 -2.42
N MET A 246 6.04 6.53 -3.68
CA MET A 246 6.01 5.43 -4.65
C MET A 246 7.41 4.88 -4.95
N GLU A 247 8.42 5.74 -5.11
CA GLU A 247 9.82 5.31 -5.30
C GLU A 247 10.33 4.48 -4.11
N ASN A 248 10.01 4.89 -2.87
CA ASN A 248 10.35 4.12 -1.68
C ASN A 248 9.62 2.76 -1.65
N MET A 249 8.34 2.74 -2.02
CA MET A 249 7.55 1.51 -2.11
C MET A 249 8.03 0.56 -3.20
N ALA A 250 8.70 1.05 -4.25
CA ALA A 250 9.22 0.23 -5.34
C ALA A 250 10.32 -0.75 -4.89
N ALA A 251 10.95 -0.51 -3.73
CA ALA A 251 11.89 -1.44 -3.11
C ALA A 251 11.22 -2.71 -2.55
N PHE A 252 9.90 -2.66 -2.32
CA PHE A 252 9.13 -3.77 -1.77
C PHE A 252 8.45 -4.59 -2.89
N PRO A 253 8.44 -5.94 -2.79
CA PRO A 253 7.73 -6.77 -3.75
C PRO A 253 6.21 -6.49 -3.71
N PRO A 254 5.48 -6.71 -4.83
CA PRO A 254 4.03 -6.67 -4.83
C PRO A 254 3.45 -7.63 -3.78
N PHE A 255 2.43 -7.19 -3.05
CA PHE A 255 1.69 -8.07 -2.16
C PHE A 255 0.57 -8.78 -2.93
N THR A 256 0.60 -10.12 -2.97
CA THR A 256 -0.29 -10.92 -3.82
C THR A 256 -1.24 -11.85 -3.06
N ASP A 257 -1.04 -12.05 -1.76
CA ASP A 257 -1.79 -13.03 -0.95
C ASP A 257 -3.13 -12.47 -0.46
N VAL A 258 -4.20 -12.85 -1.16
CA VAL A 258 -5.57 -12.42 -0.84
C VAL A 258 -6.04 -12.98 0.51
N ALA A 259 -5.64 -14.20 0.87
CA ALA A 259 -6.07 -14.85 2.09
C ALA A 259 -5.45 -14.16 3.32
N ALA A 260 -4.15 -13.83 3.26
CA ALA A 260 -3.48 -13.06 4.30
C ALA A 260 -4.09 -11.65 4.45
N LEU A 261 -4.47 -10.98 3.35
CA LEU A 261 -5.17 -9.68 3.42
C LEU A 261 -6.54 -9.80 4.11
N GLU A 262 -7.34 -10.80 3.73
CA GLU A 262 -8.67 -11.04 4.31
C GLU A 262 -8.61 -11.41 5.79
N ALA A 263 -7.60 -12.20 6.17
CA ALA A 263 -7.39 -12.64 7.54
C ALA A 263 -6.88 -11.49 8.42
N GLY A 264 -5.81 -10.80 7.99
CA GLY A 264 -5.15 -9.74 8.75
C GLY A 264 -5.87 -8.38 8.70
N PHE A 265 -6.45 -7.99 7.56
CA PHE A 265 -7.04 -6.66 7.36
C PHE A 265 -8.45 -6.75 6.76
N PRO A 266 -9.41 -7.36 7.49
CA PRO A 266 -10.74 -7.65 6.97
C PRO A 266 -11.53 -6.42 6.54
N THR A 267 -11.33 -5.26 7.18
CA THR A 267 -11.97 -4.00 6.79
C THR A 267 -11.46 -3.49 5.44
N VAL A 268 -10.15 -3.58 5.21
CA VAL A 268 -9.50 -3.24 3.93
C VAL A 268 -9.95 -4.20 2.83
N ALA A 269 -9.90 -5.51 3.09
CA ALA A 269 -10.37 -6.51 2.13
C ALA A 269 -11.85 -6.29 1.75
N LYS A 270 -12.71 -6.03 2.74
CA LYS A 270 -14.14 -5.73 2.51
C LYS A 270 -14.34 -4.45 1.70
N GLN A 271 -13.56 -3.41 1.99
CA GLN A 271 -13.61 -2.14 1.25
C GLN A 271 -13.23 -2.34 -0.22
N MET A 272 -12.13 -3.05 -0.49
CA MET A 272 -11.71 -3.41 -1.85
C MET A 272 -12.79 -4.20 -2.58
N GLN A 273 -13.41 -5.19 -1.92
CA GLN A 273 -14.49 -5.99 -2.51
C GLN A 273 -15.77 -5.18 -2.78
N SER A 274 -16.17 -4.29 -1.87
CA SER A 274 -17.42 -3.51 -1.98
C SER A 274 -17.45 -2.54 -3.18
N THR A 275 -16.27 -2.19 -3.68
CA THR A 275 -16.06 -1.25 -4.78
C THR A 275 -15.61 -1.97 -6.05
N SER A 276 -15.76 -3.30 -6.07
CA SER A 276 -15.32 -4.14 -7.17
C SER A 276 -16.46 -4.62 -8.06
N THR A 277 -16.15 -4.78 -9.36
CA THR A 277 -17.04 -5.42 -10.33
C THR A 277 -16.49 -6.81 -10.69
N PRO A 278 -17.30 -7.89 -10.54
CA PRO A 278 -16.89 -9.22 -10.96
C PRO A 278 -17.01 -9.40 -12.48
N LEU A 279 -16.01 -10.05 -13.07
CA LEU A 279 -16.01 -10.56 -14.43
C LEU A 279 -15.92 -12.08 -14.39
N ASN A 280 -16.96 -12.76 -14.87
CA ASN A 280 -16.96 -14.21 -15.02
C ASN A 280 -16.52 -14.54 -16.45
N ILE A 281 -15.45 -15.32 -16.59
CA ILE A 281 -14.86 -15.68 -17.89
C ILE A 281 -14.93 -17.20 -18.06
N ASP A 282 -14.58 -17.94 -17.01
CA ASP A 282 -14.58 -19.40 -16.92
C ASP A 282 -13.94 -20.13 -18.12
N ASP A 283 -12.78 -19.62 -18.55
CA ASP A 283 -12.06 -20.09 -19.73
C ASP A 283 -10.56 -20.22 -19.48
N THR A 284 -9.87 -20.99 -20.32
CA THR A 284 -8.41 -21.08 -20.27
C THR A 284 -7.77 -19.77 -20.76
N VAL A 285 -6.53 -19.52 -20.33
CA VAL A 285 -5.79 -18.33 -20.75
C VAL A 285 -5.48 -18.40 -22.24
N GLY A 286 -5.05 -19.57 -22.73
CA GLY A 286 -4.71 -19.80 -24.13
C GLY A 286 -3.80 -18.71 -24.70
N SER A 287 -4.14 -18.19 -25.89
CA SER A 287 -3.41 -17.08 -26.53
C SER A 287 -3.56 -15.71 -25.85
N GLY A 288 -4.36 -15.62 -24.78
CA GLY A 288 -4.54 -14.44 -23.97
C GLY A 288 -5.99 -13.93 -23.91
N GLN A 289 -6.38 -13.46 -22.73
CA GLN A 289 -7.70 -12.88 -22.47
C GLN A 289 -7.62 -11.36 -22.42
N HIS A 290 -8.60 -10.64 -22.98
CA HIS A 290 -8.51 -9.20 -23.24
C HIS A 290 -9.64 -8.41 -22.58
N TYR A 291 -9.30 -7.29 -21.93
CA TYR A 291 -10.24 -6.53 -21.12
C TYR A 291 -10.08 -5.02 -21.28
N LEU A 292 -11.18 -4.30 -21.45
CA LEU A 292 -11.18 -2.83 -21.48
C LEU A 292 -11.82 -2.26 -20.22
N LEU A 293 -11.23 -1.18 -19.71
CA LEU A 293 -11.75 -0.41 -18.58
C LEU A 293 -12.57 0.78 -19.07
N GLN A 294 -13.71 1.01 -18.42
CA GLN A 294 -14.62 2.11 -18.70
C GLN A 294 -15.11 2.74 -17.39
N PRO A 295 -14.68 3.97 -17.04
CA PRO A 295 -13.62 4.75 -17.71
C PRO A 295 -12.23 4.11 -17.56
N ALA A 296 -11.20 4.70 -18.17
CA ALA A 296 -9.82 4.36 -17.79
C ALA A 296 -9.54 4.89 -16.37
N SER A 297 -8.61 4.27 -15.63
CA SER A 297 -8.30 4.66 -14.24
C SER A 297 -6.81 4.54 -13.94
N GLY A 298 -6.29 5.46 -13.12
CA GLY A 298 -4.94 5.34 -12.54
C GLY A 298 -4.87 4.30 -11.41
N ASP A 299 -6.03 4.03 -10.79
CA ASP A 299 -6.19 3.19 -9.61
C ASP A 299 -7.01 1.96 -9.94
N VAL A 300 -6.38 0.79 -9.90
CA VAL A 300 -7.02 -0.47 -10.28
C VAL A 300 -6.43 -1.61 -9.46
N SER A 301 -7.27 -2.48 -8.91
CA SER A 301 -6.82 -3.77 -8.37
C SER A 301 -7.56 -4.93 -9.04
N PHE A 302 -6.87 -6.05 -9.20
CA PHE A 302 -7.40 -7.29 -9.73
C PHE A 302 -7.26 -8.39 -8.68
N ILE A 303 -8.36 -9.07 -8.34
CA ILE A 303 -8.27 -10.38 -7.69
C ILE A 303 -8.62 -11.42 -8.74
N ILE A 304 -7.63 -12.22 -9.13
CA ILE A 304 -7.74 -13.24 -10.16
C ILE A 304 -7.99 -14.58 -9.46
N HIS A 305 -9.11 -15.21 -9.80
CA HIS A 305 -9.47 -16.54 -9.34
C HIS A 305 -9.33 -17.52 -10.49
N GLY A 306 -8.68 -18.65 -10.24
CA GLY A 306 -8.50 -19.67 -11.25
C GLY A 306 -8.12 -21.04 -10.70
N GLU A 307 -7.83 -21.93 -11.64
CA GLU A 307 -7.35 -23.28 -11.40
C GLU A 307 -6.14 -23.55 -12.30
N SER A 308 -5.13 -24.21 -11.74
CA SER A 308 -3.93 -24.65 -12.46
C SER A 308 -3.56 -26.07 -12.05
N ASN A 309 -3.02 -26.85 -12.97
CA ASN A 309 -2.45 -28.17 -12.62
C ASN A 309 -1.05 -28.02 -12.00
N ASP A 310 -0.36 -26.93 -12.31
CA ASP A 310 1.02 -26.68 -11.94
C ASP A 310 1.12 -25.43 -11.06
N GLU A 311 2.12 -25.42 -10.19
CA GLU A 311 2.61 -24.18 -9.58
C GLU A 311 3.45 -23.42 -10.63
N LEU A 312 3.10 -22.16 -10.88
CA LEU A 312 3.70 -21.34 -11.93
C LEU A 312 4.22 -20.02 -11.35
N ASP A 313 5.52 -19.84 -11.48
CA ASP A 313 6.21 -18.59 -11.18
C ASP A 313 6.60 -17.89 -12.48
N ASN A 314 6.23 -16.62 -12.59
CA ASN A 314 6.61 -15.73 -13.70
C ASN A 314 6.11 -16.14 -15.10
N GLU A 315 5.14 -17.05 -15.20
CA GLU A 315 4.61 -17.52 -16.49
C GLU A 315 3.21 -17.04 -16.82
N LEU A 316 2.44 -16.67 -15.80
CA LEU A 316 1.16 -15.99 -15.95
C LEU A 316 1.34 -14.52 -15.59
N LEU A 317 0.78 -13.61 -16.39
CA LEU A 317 0.92 -12.17 -16.17
C LEU A 317 -0.32 -11.38 -16.56
N VAL A 318 -0.46 -10.24 -15.90
CA VAL A 318 -1.35 -9.14 -16.31
C VAL A 318 -0.54 -8.15 -17.13
N SER A 319 -0.78 -8.11 -18.44
CA SER A 319 -0.21 -7.13 -19.36
C SER A 319 -1.07 -5.87 -19.38
N LEU A 320 -0.45 -4.70 -19.26
CA LEU A 320 -1.10 -3.42 -19.03
C LEU A 320 -1.07 -2.54 -20.29
N TRP A 321 -2.23 -2.00 -20.66
CA TRP A 321 -2.33 -0.90 -21.62
C TRP A 321 -2.46 0.42 -20.87
N ILE A 322 -1.32 1.04 -20.62
CA ILE A 322 -1.21 2.34 -19.93
C ILE A 322 -1.19 3.46 -20.98
N GLU A 323 -1.93 4.53 -20.72
CA GLU A 323 -1.98 5.75 -21.51
C GLU A 323 -1.48 6.95 -20.68
N ASP A 324 -0.82 7.91 -21.33
CA ASP A 324 -0.46 9.20 -20.75
C ASP A 324 -1.60 10.23 -20.81
N SER A 325 -1.37 11.42 -20.27
CA SER A 325 -2.36 12.50 -20.18
C SER A 325 -2.81 13.04 -21.55
N ARG A 326 -2.12 12.66 -22.63
CA ARG A 326 -2.48 12.99 -24.02
C ARG A 326 -3.21 11.82 -24.70
N GLY A 327 -3.51 10.76 -23.96
CA GLY A 327 -4.13 9.53 -24.47
C GLY A 327 -3.16 8.68 -25.30
N ARG A 328 -1.84 8.83 -25.14
CA ARG A 328 -0.84 8.04 -25.90
C ARG A 328 -0.41 6.83 -25.11
N ARG A 329 -0.24 5.68 -25.78
CA ARG A 329 0.27 4.48 -25.12
C ARG A 329 1.66 4.75 -24.54
N VAL A 330 1.86 4.37 -23.28
CA VAL A 330 3.19 4.39 -22.66
C VAL A 330 4.01 3.22 -23.24
N PRO A 331 5.16 3.49 -23.88
CA PRO A 331 5.98 2.46 -24.48
C PRO A 331 6.79 1.72 -23.43
N SER A 332 7.07 0.42 -23.64
CA SER A 332 7.70 -0.43 -22.62
C SER A 332 9.12 -0.05 -22.22
N TYR A 333 9.83 0.76 -23.01
CA TYR A 333 11.15 1.27 -22.63
C TYR A 333 11.09 2.42 -21.61
N LYS A 334 9.91 2.99 -21.36
CA LYS A 334 9.72 4.05 -20.37
C LYS A 334 9.30 3.41 -19.06
N THR A 335 10.06 3.63 -17.99
CA THR A 335 9.70 3.14 -16.67
C THR A 335 8.34 3.68 -16.23
N VAL A 336 7.53 2.80 -15.67
CA VAL A 336 6.33 3.15 -14.89
C VAL A 336 6.58 2.58 -13.50
N GLU A 337 6.60 3.45 -12.50
CA GLU A 337 7.02 3.07 -11.15
C GLU A 337 6.17 1.92 -10.60
N GLY A 338 6.86 0.97 -9.97
CA GLY A 338 6.26 -0.23 -9.41
C GLY A 338 5.87 -1.33 -10.41
N PHE A 339 6.12 -1.17 -11.72
CA PHE A 339 5.80 -2.20 -12.71
C PHE A 339 7.01 -2.66 -13.52
N ALA A 340 7.05 -3.96 -13.77
CA ALA A 340 7.99 -4.53 -14.71
C ALA A 340 7.61 -4.12 -16.14
N ALA A 341 8.61 -4.01 -17.00
CA ALA A 341 8.42 -3.78 -18.42
C ALA A 341 9.16 -4.85 -19.21
N SER A 342 8.45 -5.45 -20.18
CA SER A 342 9.04 -6.44 -21.06
C SER A 342 9.63 -5.80 -22.30
N ASN A 343 10.80 -6.29 -22.70
CA ASN A 343 11.36 -6.01 -24.03
C ASN A 343 10.51 -6.64 -25.14
N ASN A 344 9.63 -7.59 -24.81
CA ASN A 344 8.61 -8.06 -25.72
C ASN A 344 7.41 -7.07 -25.73
N PRO A 345 7.20 -6.32 -26.82
CA PRO A 345 6.15 -5.31 -26.88
C PRO A 345 4.75 -5.89 -26.99
N SER A 346 4.62 -7.19 -27.28
CA SER A 346 3.35 -7.91 -27.14
C SER A 346 2.94 -8.06 -25.68
N ILE A 347 3.85 -7.91 -24.72
CA ILE A 347 3.60 -7.89 -23.26
C ILE A 347 3.55 -6.44 -22.76
N GLY A 348 4.56 -5.62 -23.06
CA GLY A 348 4.60 -4.24 -22.58
C GLY A 348 4.87 -4.14 -21.07
N HIS A 349 4.19 -3.22 -20.37
CA HIS A 349 4.19 -3.18 -18.90
C HIS A 349 3.36 -4.33 -18.35
N PHE A 350 3.79 -4.93 -17.25
CA PHE A 350 3.08 -6.08 -16.68
C PHE A 350 3.34 -6.27 -15.19
N ALA A 351 2.47 -7.09 -14.59
CA ALA A 351 2.68 -7.69 -13.28
C ALA A 351 2.50 -9.22 -13.40
N TYR A 352 3.34 -9.99 -12.69
CA TYR A 352 3.18 -11.43 -12.64
C TYR A 352 1.99 -11.82 -11.76
N VAL A 353 1.43 -12.99 -12.06
CA VAL A 353 0.35 -13.61 -11.31
C VAL A 353 0.88 -14.93 -10.75
N PRO A 354 1.44 -14.94 -9.52
CA PRO A 354 1.76 -16.18 -8.84
C PRO A 354 0.56 -17.11 -8.86
N THR A 355 0.80 -18.37 -9.21
CA THR A 355 -0.26 -19.36 -9.45
C THR A 355 0.11 -20.64 -8.72
N GLU A 356 -0.72 -21.05 -7.76
CA GLU A 356 -0.56 -22.32 -7.05
C GLU A 356 -1.20 -23.47 -7.83
N SER A 357 -0.74 -24.70 -7.58
CA SER A 357 -1.41 -25.90 -8.08
C SER A 357 -2.77 -26.08 -7.38
N GLY A 358 -3.80 -26.44 -8.13
CA GLY A 358 -5.18 -26.45 -7.68
C GLY A 358 -5.85 -25.10 -7.89
N THR A 359 -6.72 -24.70 -6.95
CA THR A 359 -7.41 -23.41 -6.99
C THR A 359 -6.50 -22.31 -6.45
N PHE A 360 -6.41 -21.17 -7.13
CA PHE A 360 -5.62 -20.03 -6.68
C PHE A 360 -6.44 -18.72 -6.64
N ARG A 361 -5.97 -17.79 -5.82
CA ARG A 361 -6.49 -16.42 -5.69
C ARG A 361 -5.33 -15.44 -5.54
N THR A 362 -5.14 -14.59 -6.53
CA THR A 362 -3.96 -13.71 -6.58
C THR A 362 -4.38 -12.26 -6.73
N LEU A 363 -3.83 -11.40 -5.88
CA LEU A 363 -3.99 -9.95 -5.96
C LEU A 363 -2.93 -9.34 -6.88
N VAL A 364 -3.36 -8.46 -7.78
CA VAL A 364 -2.50 -7.52 -8.49
C VAL A 364 -3.06 -6.13 -8.26
N SER A 365 -2.38 -5.30 -7.47
CA SER A 365 -2.87 -3.97 -7.09
C SER A 365 -2.02 -2.86 -7.70
N LEU A 366 -2.67 -1.87 -8.32
CA LEU A 366 -2.02 -0.82 -9.10
C LEU A 366 -2.46 0.58 -8.66
N HIS A 367 -1.46 1.46 -8.61
CA HIS A 367 -1.60 2.92 -8.56
C HIS A 367 -0.63 3.48 -9.60
N LEU A 368 -1.14 4.27 -10.52
CA LEU A 368 -0.37 4.94 -11.56
C LEU A 368 -0.21 6.41 -11.23
N GLU A 369 1.00 6.93 -11.42
CA GLU A 369 1.32 8.34 -11.16
C GLU A 369 0.43 9.31 -11.96
N HIS A 370 0.41 10.57 -11.51
CA HIS A 370 -0.43 11.60 -12.08
C HIS A 370 -0.25 11.73 -13.61
N GLY A 371 -1.37 11.61 -14.32
CA GLY A 371 -1.40 11.69 -15.77
C GLY A 371 -1.22 10.36 -16.50
N TYR A 372 -1.06 9.23 -15.80
CA TYR A 372 -1.21 7.90 -16.41
C TYR A 372 -2.55 7.26 -16.03
N VAL A 373 -3.12 6.52 -16.98
CA VAL A 373 -4.33 5.73 -16.75
C VAL A 373 -4.20 4.36 -17.41
N LEU A 374 -4.79 3.34 -16.78
CA LEU A 374 -4.97 2.02 -17.35
C LEU A 374 -6.24 2.03 -18.21
N ARG A 375 -6.07 1.84 -19.52
CA ARG A 375 -7.18 1.76 -20.47
C ARG A 375 -7.73 0.36 -20.62
N GLY A 376 -6.89 -0.64 -20.43
CA GLY A 376 -7.23 -2.05 -20.52
C GLY A 376 -6.08 -2.94 -20.08
N PHE A 377 -6.37 -4.23 -19.95
CA PHE A 377 -5.39 -5.22 -19.54
C PHE A 377 -5.62 -6.54 -20.26
N ARG A 378 -4.62 -7.42 -20.21
CA ARG A 378 -4.70 -8.78 -20.71
C ARG A 378 -4.14 -9.76 -19.70
N ILE A 379 -4.73 -10.94 -19.62
CA ILE A 379 -4.09 -12.09 -18.95
C ILE A 379 -3.38 -12.88 -20.04
N LEU A 380 -2.06 -13.04 -19.91
CA LEU A 380 -1.21 -13.72 -20.89
C LEU A 380 -0.43 -14.85 -20.22
N ALA A 381 -0.23 -15.93 -20.98
CA ALA A 381 0.67 -17.02 -20.66
C ALA A 381 2.01 -16.84 -21.38
N GLN A 382 3.12 -17.22 -20.73
CA GLN A 382 4.47 -17.25 -21.33
C GLN A 382 4.93 -18.66 -21.72
N SER A 383 4.16 -19.70 -21.42
CA SER A 383 4.48 -21.10 -21.68
C SER A 383 3.23 -21.91 -21.99
N GLU A 384 3.39 -23.05 -22.68
CA GLU A 384 2.29 -23.96 -23.00
C GLU A 384 1.54 -24.46 -21.76
N ARG A 385 2.25 -24.66 -20.63
CA ARG A 385 1.60 -25.03 -19.36
C ARG A 385 0.74 -23.89 -18.80
N ALA A 386 1.21 -22.65 -18.89
CA ALA A 386 0.45 -21.49 -18.44
C ALA A 386 -0.77 -21.19 -19.34
N GLU A 387 -0.74 -21.59 -20.62
CA GLU A 387 -1.91 -21.51 -21.51
C GLU A 387 -3.08 -22.36 -21.01
N GLY A 388 -2.77 -23.47 -20.33
CA GLY A 388 -3.74 -24.37 -19.72
C GLY A 388 -4.37 -23.88 -18.42
N VAL A 389 -3.87 -22.78 -17.83
CA VAL A 389 -4.45 -22.18 -16.63
C VAL A 389 -5.87 -21.72 -16.93
N ARG A 390 -6.82 -22.06 -16.06
CA ARG A 390 -8.21 -21.65 -16.17
C ARG A 390 -8.46 -20.44 -15.30
N VAL A 391 -8.93 -19.34 -15.89
CA VAL A 391 -9.37 -18.15 -15.15
C VAL A 391 -10.88 -18.20 -15.01
N ALA A 392 -11.35 -18.49 -13.80
CA ALA A 392 -12.77 -18.57 -13.50
C ALA A 392 -13.39 -17.17 -13.42
N LYS A 393 -12.73 -16.26 -12.69
CA LYS A 393 -13.27 -14.95 -12.33
C LYS A 393 -12.17 -13.93 -12.09
N ILE A 394 -12.42 -12.69 -12.50
CA ILE A 394 -11.59 -11.53 -12.13
C ILE A 394 -12.47 -10.54 -11.38
N ILE A 395 -12.09 -10.18 -10.16
CA ILE A 395 -12.72 -9.09 -9.41
C ILE A 395 -11.90 -7.83 -9.68
N VAL A 396 -12.50 -6.84 -10.32
CA VAL A 396 -11.84 -5.58 -10.67
C VAL A 396 -12.30 -4.47 -9.75
N GLN A 397 -11.40 -3.98 -8.90
CA GLN A 397 -11.62 -2.79 -8.09
C GLN A 397 -11.26 -1.55 -8.90
N GLN A 398 -12.23 -0.65 -9.10
CA GLN A 398 -12.03 0.62 -9.77
C GLN A 398 -13.15 1.58 -9.37
N GLN A 399 -12.80 2.80 -8.97
CA GLN A 399 -13.79 3.80 -8.59
C GLN A 399 -14.72 4.16 -9.76
N GLY A 400 -16.03 3.93 -9.59
CA GLY A 400 -17.07 4.30 -10.57
C GLY A 400 -16.97 3.60 -11.94
N GLY A 401 -16.08 2.61 -12.08
CA GLY A 401 -15.74 1.99 -13.35
C GLY A 401 -16.21 0.55 -13.50
N LYS A 402 -16.16 0.08 -14.75
CA LYS A 402 -16.43 -1.30 -15.12
C LYS A 402 -15.35 -1.80 -16.06
N ALA A 403 -15.03 -3.07 -15.93
CA ALA A 403 -14.25 -3.79 -16.91
C ALA A 403 -15.19 -4.58 -17.83
N ARG A 404 -14.75 -4.89 -19.06
CA ARG A 404 -15.46 -5.80 -19.96
C ARG A 404 -14.50 -6.66 -20.75
N PHE A 405 -14.82 -7.94 -20.86
CA PHE A 405 -14.13 -8.85 -21.76
C PHE A 405 -14.37 -8.45 -23.23
N VAL A 406 -13.34 -8.54 -24.06
CA VAL A 406 -13.41 -8.25 -25.49
C VAL A 406 -12.68 -9.30 -26.31
N SER A 407 -13.12 -9.52 -27.55
CA SER A 407 -12.36 -10.34 -28.50
C SER A 407 -11.03 -9.68 -28.85
N GLN A 408 -10.07 -10.49 -29.30
CA GLN A 408 -8.77 -9.98 -29.76
C GLN A 408 -8.92 -8.98 -30.93
N GLU A 409 -9.87 -9.19 -31.83
CA GLU A 409 -10.18 -8.24 -32.90
C GLU A 409 -10.66 -6.90 -32.36
N ASN A 410 -11.59 -6.91 -31.40
CA ASN A 410 -12.09 -5.69 -30.76
C ASN A 410 -11.00 -4.98 -29.94
N TRP A 411 -10.10 -5.74 -29.31
CA TRP A 411 -8.93 -5.19 -28.64
C TRP A 411 -7.99 -4.49 -29.64
N ASN A 412 -7.65 -5.15 -30.74
CA ASN A 412 -6.79 -4.59 -31.79
C ASN A 412 -7.44 -3.38 -32.47
N SER A 413 -8.76 -3.42 -32.68
CA SER A 413 -9.54 -2.29 -33.18
C SER A 413 -9.50 -1.12 -32.21
N ALA A 414 -9.77 -1.35 -30.91
CA ALA A 414 -9.69 -0.30 -29.89
C ALA A 414 -8.29 0.33 -29.82
N ARG A 415 -7.23 -0.47 -29.97
CA ARG A 415 -5.84 0.03 -29.99
C ARG A 415 -5.46 0.78 -31.26
N SER A 416 -6.18 0.55 -32.36
CA SER A 416 -5.92 1.20 -33.66
C SER A 416 -6.88 2.35 -33.98
N GLN A 417 -7.92 2.54 -33.18
CA GLN A 417 -8.86 3.66 -33.33
C GLN A 417 -8.17 5.00 -33.05
N GLY A 418 -7.91 5.74 -34.11
CA GLY A 418 -7.31 7.08 -34.12
C GLY A 418 -6.03 7.15 -34.96
N VAL A 419 -5.79 8.29 -35.64
CA VAL A 419 -4.60 8.54 -36.49
C VAL A 419 -3.27 8.26 -35.75
N ARG A 420 -3.29 8.28 -34.42
CA ARG A 420 -2.12 8.07 -33.55
C ARG A 420 -1.83 6.60 -33.20
N GLY A 421 -2.83 5.70 -33.19
CA GLY A 421 -2.62 4.28 -32.89
C GLY A 421 -1.76 3.56 -33.94
N LEU A 422 -1.84 4.01 -35.20
CA LEU A 422 -0.97 3.54 -36.29
C LEU A 422 0.49 3.99 -36.12
N VAL A 423 0.72 5.19 -35.56
CA VAL A 423 2.06 5.71 -35.28
C VAL A 423 2.71 4.96 -34.12
N ASP A 424 1.95 4.69 -33.05
CA ASP A 424 2.43 3.91 -31.90
C ASP A 424 2.72 2.45 -32.32
N GLN A 425 1.88 1.84 -33.15
CA GLN A 425 2.16 0.53 -33.75
C GLN A 425 3.41 0.56 -34.65
N ALA A 426 3.65 1.63 -35.41
CA ALA A 426 4.84 1.78 -36.22
C ALA A 426 6.11 1.96 -35.37
N ILE A 427 6.05 2.75 -34.29
CA ILE A 427 7.16 2.93 -33.35
C ILE A 427 7.48 1.61 -32.64
N ASP A 428 6.45 0.88 -32.18
CA ASP A 428 6.59 -0.44 -31.59
C ASP A 428 7.17 -1.42 -32.60
N SER A 429 6.75 -1.40 -33.87
CA SER A 429 7.30 -2.26 -34.94
C SER A 429 8.76 -1.94 -35.26
N VAL A 430 9.15 -0.67 -35.24
CA VAL A 430 10.55 -0.23 -35.39
C VAL A 430 11.40 -0.70 -34.20
N TYR A 431 10.85 -0.71 -32.99
CA TYR A 431 11.51 -1.28 -31.80
C TYR A 431 11.57 -2.81 -31.82
N GLN A 432 10.47 -3.49 -32.14
CA GLN A 432 10.35 -4.95 -32.33
C GLN A 432 11.46 -5.47 -33.24
N ASN A 433 11.69 -4.74 -34.32
CA ASN A 433 12.65 -5.11 -35.32
C ASN A 433 14.00 -4.44 -35.11
N ARG A 434 14.24 -3.62 -34.08
CA ARG A 434 15.51 -2.88 -33.95
C ARG A 434 16.70 -3.83 -33.92
N THR A 435 16.65 -4.92 -33.17
CA THR A 435 17.75 -5.89 -33.11
C THR A 435 17.95 -6.61 -34.44
N SER A 436 16.86 -6.97 -35.14
CA SER A 436 16.88 -7.62 -36.46
C SER A 436 17.32 -6.66 -37.58
N ILE A 437 16.86 -5.42 -37.57
CA ILE A 437 17.24 -4.33 -38.48
C ILE A 437 18.69 -3.94 -38.24
N VAL A 438 19.13 -3.79 -36.99
CA VAL A 438 20.54 -3.48 -36.68
C VAL A 438 21.45 -4.62 -37.12
N ALA A 439 21.06 -5.87 -36.88
CA ALA A 439 21.81 -7.04 -37.34
C ALA A 439 21.87 -7.13 -38.88
N ASN A 440 20.74 -6.94 -39.58
CA ASN A 440 20.67 -6.96 -41.04
C ASN A 440 21.38 -5.77 -41.69
N VAL A 441 21.25 -4.57 -41.13
CA VAL A 441 21.92 -3.37 -41.65
C VAL A 441 23.43 -3.46 -41.44
N ARG A 442 23.90 -4.05 -40.32
CA ARG A 442 25.31 -4.32 -40.09
C ARG A 442 25.86 -5.41 -41.02
N SER A 443 25.09 -6.46 -41.29
CA SER A 443 25.52 -7.53 -42.21
C SER A 443 25.59 -7.06 -43.67
N VAL A 444 24.71 -6.12 -44.07
CA VAL A 444 24.64 -5.62 -45.46
C VAL A 444 25.56 -4.43 -45.73
N LEU A 445 25.70 -3.48 -44.79
CA LEU A 445 26.41 -2.21 -45.04
C LEU A 445 27.80 -2.12 -44.40
N GLY A 446 28.18 -3.10 -43.57
CA GLY A 446 29.35 -3.00 -42.71
C GLY A 446 29.13 -2.04 -41.53
N GLU A 447 29.92 -2.23 -40.47
CA GLU A 447 29.65 -1.68 -39.13
C GLU A 447 29.58 -0.13 -39.11
N ASP A 448 30.53 0.54 -39.78
CA ASP A 448 30.61 2.02 -39.79
C ASP A 448 29.46 2.70 -40.54
N ARG A 449 28.98 2.11 -41.65
CA ARG A 449 27.85 2.67 -42.41
C ARG A 449 26.53 2.34 -41.74
N ALA A 450 26.41 1.15 -41.16
CA ALA A 450 25.24 0.76 -40.38
C ALA A 450 25.04 1.69 -39.18
N ASN A 451 26.10 2.01 -38.44
CA ASN A 451 26.01 2.90 -37.28
C ASN A 451 25.55 4.32 -37.67
N LYS A 452 25.93 4.84 -38.86
CA LYS A 452 25.42 6.14 -39.37
C LYS A 452 23.95 6.11 -39.77
N VAL A 453 23.47 5.00 -40.35
CA VAL A 453 22.05 4.80 -40.70
C VAL A 453 21.20 4.66 -39.44
N ILE A 454 21.67 3.89 -38.47
CA ILE A 454 21.03 3.73 -37.15
C ILE A 454 20.93 5.08 -36.44
N ALA A 455 22.01 5.88 -36.42
CA ALA A 455 22.01 7.21 -35.82
C ALA A 455 21.00 8.18 -36.47
N ARG A 456 20.78 8.07 -37.79
CA ARG A 456 19.76 8.86 -38.50
C ARG A 456 18.34 8.40 -38.20
N LEU A 457 18.11 7.08 -38.09
CA LEU A 457 16.83 6.52 -37.65
C LEU A 457 16.52 6.93 -36.21
N ASP A 458 17.52 6.91 -35.32
CA ASP A 458 17.37 7.36 -33.93
C ASP A 458 17.08 8.87 -33.86
N GLN A 459 17.69 9.70 -34.73
CA GLN A 459 17.34 11.12 -34.85
C GLN A 459 15.92 11.37 -35.36
N LEU A 460 15.46 10.58 -36.34
CA LEU A 460 14.09 10.64 -36.86
C LEU A 460 13.08 10.22 -35.80
N ASN A 461 13.37 9.15 -35.06
CA ASN A 461 12.57 8.70 -33.93
C ASN A 461 12.51 9.79 -32.84
N LYS A 462 13.65 10.43 -32.53
CA LYS A 462 13.72 11.56 -31.59
C LYS A 462 12.89 12.77 -32.05
N LYS A 463 12.77 13.02 -33.36
CA LYS A 463 11.91 14.07 -33.91
C LYS A 463 10.41 13.72 -33.89
N MET A 464 10.05 12.43 -33.98
CA MET A 464 8.66 11.98 -33.84
C MET A 464 8.19 11.88 -32.38
N ARG A 465 9.14 11.85 -31.43
CA ARG A 465 8.90 11.79 -29.96
C ARG A 465 8.59 13.15 -29.32
N ASN A 466 9.01 14.25 -29.95
CA ASN A 466 8.68 15.63 -29.56
C ASN A 466 7.43 16.10 -30.30
#